data_AF-A0A8E0M2N8-F1
#
_entry.id   AF-A0A8E0M2N8-F1
#
_cell.length_a   1.000
_cell.length_b   1.000
_cell.length_c   1.000
_cell.angle_alpha   90.00
_cell.angle_beta   90.00
_cell.angle_gamma   90.00
#
_symmetry.space_group_name_H-M   'P 1'
#
loop_
_entity.id
_entity.type
_entity.pdbx_description
1 polymer ?
#
loop_
_entity_poly.entity_id
_entity_poly.type
_entity_poly.pdbx_seq_one_letter_code
_entity_poly.pdbx_strand_id
1 'polypeptide(L)'
;MENELKRLLSIPDPLHFTEHQCEWLLDHIGDPNAEIRDNLVYSLLARGFSTEGFTTSQRKAIATRTTQQAQLFTGLNGSDNDNAFTRTFTALLGAILLETDSST
;
A
#
# COMPACT_ATOMS: atom_id res chain seq x y z
N MET A 1 -3.67 5.03 -14.97
CA MET A 1 -3.61 4.63 -13.55
C MET A 1 -2.79 5.59 -12.68
N GLU A 2 -1.46 5.68 -12.80
CA GLU A 2 -0.64 6.58 -11.97
C GLU A 2 -1.17 8.03 -11.95
N ASN A 3 -1.46 8.62 -13.12
CA ASN A 3 -2.01 9.97 -13.22
C ASN A 3 -3.39 10.12 -12.55
N GLU A 4 -4.20 9.07 -12.51
CA GLU A 4 -5.50 9.10 -11.82
C GLU A 4 -5.29 9.07 -10.30
N LEU A 5 -4.39 8.22 -9.81
CA LEU A 5 -4.03 8.15 -8.39
C LEU A 5 -3.39 9.47 -7.92
N LYS A 6 -2.53 10.09 -8.74
CA LYS A 6 -1.96 11.41 -8.44
C LYS A 6 -3.02 12.49 -8.25
N ARG A 7 -4.15 12.40 -8.97
CA ARG A 7 -5.27 13.33 -8.76
C ARG A 7 -5.94 13.13 -7.40
N LEU A 8 -5.96 11.91 -6.86
CA LEU A 8 -6.53 11.63 -5.54
C LEU A 8 -5.75 12.32 -4.41
N LEU A 9 -4.46 12.60 -4.60
CA LEU A 9 -3.66 13.32 -3.59
C LEU A 9 -4.22 14.71 -3.28
N SER A 10 -4.85 15.36 -4.26
CA SER A 10 -5.44 16.70 -4.11
C SER A 10 -6.91 16.69 -3.65
N ILE A 11 -7.54 15.53 -3.51
CA ILE A 11 -8.93 15.38 -3.08
C ILE A 11 -8.95 15.24 -1.55
N PRO A 12 -9.89 15.88 -0.82
CA PRO A 12 -10.03 15.68 0.63
C PRO A 12 -10.56 14.28 0.96
N ASP A 13 -10.27 13.80 2.16
CA ASP A 13 -10.81 12.53 2.67
C ASP A 13 -12.32 12.61 2.96
N PRO A 14 -13.06 11.48 2.93
CA PRO A 14 -12.58 10.14 2.60
C PRO A 14 -12.39 9.93 1.09
N LEU A 15 -11.28 9.29 0.72
CA LEU A 15 -11.04 8.87 -0.65
C LEU A 15 -11.83 7.59 -0.98
N HIS A 16 -12.11 7.37 -2.26
CA HIS A 16 -12.69 6.11 -2.73
C HIS A 16 -11.79 5.49 -3.79
N PHE A 17 -11.52 4.20 -3.63
CA PHE A 17 -10.62 3.45 -4.50
C PHE A 17 -11.38 2.36 -5.24
N THR A 18 -10.97 2.11 -6.48
CA THR A 18 -11.37 0.93 -7.24
C THR A 18 -10.42 -0.24 -6.94
N GLU A 19 -10.84 -1.48 -7.21
CA GLU A 19 -9.97 -2.65 -7.01
C GLU A 19 -8.65 -2.55 -7.80
N HIS A 20 -8.72 -2.11 -9.06
CA HIS A 20 -7.53 -1.92 -9.89
C HIS A 20 -6.56 -0.88 -9.31
N GLN A 21 -7.08 0.18 -8.66
CA GLN A 21 -6.25 1.16 -7.96
C GLN A 21 -5.58 0.55 -6.74
N CYS A 22 -6.30 -0.26 -5.94
CA CYS A 22 -5.73 -0.99 -4.83
C CYS A 22 -4.61 -1.95 -5.28
N GLU A 23 -4.83 -2.70 -6.36
CA GLU A 23 -3.83 -3.61 -6.93
C GLU A 23 -2.57 -2.87 -7.37
N TRP A 24 -2.73 -1.75 -8.08
CA TRP A 24 -1.60 -0.95 -8.56
C TRP A 24 -0.79 -0.36 -7.42
N LEU A 25 -1.45 0.13 -6.36
CA LEU A 25 -0.77 0.63 -5.16
C LEU A 25 0.10 -0.47 -4.53
N LEU A 26 -0.40 -1.70 -4.46
CA LEU A 26 0.35 -2.84 -3.92
C LEU A 26 1.47 -3.30 -4.86
N ASP A 27 1.28 -3.24 -6.18
CA ASP A 27 2.34 -3.55 -7.16
C ASP A 27 3.52 -2.60 -7.05
N HIS A 28 3.28 -1.34 -6.67
CA HIS A 28 4.27 -0.27 -6.62
C HIS A 28 4.68 0.12 -5.18
N ILE A 29 4.32 -0.70 -4.18
CA ILE A 29 4.66 -0.46 -2.76
C ILE A 29 6.17 -0.33 -2.53
N GLY A 30 6.98 -0.99 -3.36
CA GLY A 30 8.44 -0.98 -3.30
C GLY A 30 9.11 -0.26 -4.45
N ASP A 31 8.40 0.64 -5.16
CA ASP A 31 8.94 1.31 -6.34
C ASP A 31 10.28 2.03 -6.04
N PRO A 32 11.30 1.92 -6.91
CA PRO A 32 12.58 2.60 -6.70
C PRO A 32 12.46 4.13 -6.73
N ASN A 33 11.44 4.68 -7.40
CA ASN A 33 11.15 6.11 -7.42
C ASN A 33 10.41 6.53 -6.14
N ALA A 34 11.07 7.34 -5.31
CA ALA A 34 10.50 7.85 -4.06
C ALA A 34 9.22 8.68 -4.26
N GLU A 35 9.05 9.38 -5.39
CA GLU A 35 7.82 10.11 -5.68
C GLU A 35 6.62 9.18 -5.91
N ILE A 36 6.87 7.97 -6.43
CA ILE A 36 5.84 6.96 -6.60
C ILE A 36 5.62 6.24 -5.26
N ARG A 37 6.69 5.76 -4.63
CA ARG A 37 6.60 4.93 -3.43
C ARG A 37 6.08 5.70 -2.20
N ASP A 38 6.68 6.83 -1.88
CA ASP A 38 6.43 7.56 -0.63
C ASP A 38 5.24 8.52 -0.80
N ASN A 39 5.34 9.42 -1.78
CA ASN A 39 4.41 10.54 -1.93
C ASN A 39 3.08 10.13 -2.57
N LEU A 40 3.07 9.06 -3.37
CA LEU A 40 1.86 8.55 -4.01
C LEU A 40 1.34 7.30 -3.30
N VAL A 41 2.09 6.19 -3.37
CA VAL A 41 1.60 4.87 -2.96
C VAL A 41 1.36 4.81 -1.46
N TYR A 42 2.39 5.05 -0.66
CA TYR A 42 2.30 4.95 0.79
C TYR A 42 1.32 5.98 1.37
N SER A 43 1.37 7.22 0.86
CA SER A 43 0.44 8.29 1.26
C SER A 43 -1.02 7.94 1.00
N LEU A 44 -1.37 7.39 -0.17
CA LEU A 44 -2.75 7.00 -0.47
C LEU A 44 -3.21 5.77 0.32
N LEU A 45 -2.32 4.79 0.55
CA LEU A 45 -2.64 3.64 1.41
C LEU A 45 -2.91 4.10 2.85
N ALA A 46 -2.05 4.93 3.43
CA ALA A 46 -2.23 5.45 4.77
C ALA A 46 -3.55 6.22 4.93
N ARG A 47 -3.88 7.09 3.97
CA ARG A 47 -5.16 7.82 3.96
C ARG A 47 -6.35 6.86 3.83
N GLY A 48 -6.30 5.92 2.90
CA GLY A 48 -7.40 4.96 2.69
C GLY A 48 -7.72 4.11 3.92
N PHE A 49 -6.72 3.76 4.74
CA PHE A 49 -6.94 3.06 6.01
C PHE A 49 -7.39 4.01 7.14
N SER A 50 -6.78 5.18 7.27
CA SER A 50 -7.02 6.11 8.39
C SER A 50 -8.38 6.81 8.31
N THR A 51 -8.96 6.95 7.12
CA THR A 51 -10.17 7.76 6.89
C THR A 51 -11.31 6.95 6.27
N GLU A 52 -11.36 5.64 6.51
CA GLU A 52 -12.40 4.73 5.99
C GLU A 52 -12.52 4.72 4.44
N GLY A 53 -11.48 5.11 3.71
CA GLY A 53 -11.53 5.23 2.25
C GLY A 53 -11.58 3.88 1.51
N PHE A 54 -11.11 2.82 2.14
CA PHE A 54 -11.26 1.45 1.66
C PHE A 54 -12.55 0.80 2.17
N THR A 55 -13.19 0.00 1.33
CA THR A 55 -14.25 -0.91 1.80
C THR A 55 -13.66 -2.06 2.63
N THR A 56 -14.49 -2.76 3.40
CA THR A 56 -14.06 -3.95 4.16
C THR A 56 -13.45 -5.03 3.26
N SER A 57 -14.02 -5.24 2.06
CA SER A 57 -13.48 -6.20 1.09
C SER A 57 -12.09 -5.79 0.61
N GLN A 58 -11.88 -4.51 0.32
CA GLN A 58 -10.58 -3.97 -0.09
C GLN A 58 -9.54 -4.08 1.01
N ARG A 59 -9.89 -3.71 2.25
CA ARG A 59 -9.00 -3.88 3.41
C ARG A 59 -8.56 -5.32 3.56
N LYS A 60 -9.50 -6.27 3.45
CA LYS A 60 -9.20 -7.71 3.53
C LYS A 60 -8.28 -8.16 2.39
N ALA A 61 -8.52 -7.72 1.15
CA ALA A 61 -7.68 -8.04 0.00
C ALA A 61 -6.26 -7.49 0.18
N ILE A 62 -6.13 -6.23 0.59
CA ILE A 62 -4.84 -5.58 0.89
C ILE A 62 -4.10 -6.33 2.00
N ALA A 63 -4.75 -6.62 3.12
CA ALA A 63 -4.14 -7.34 4.24
C ALA A 63 -3.68 -8.75 3.84
N THR A 64 -4.51 -9.46 3.08
CA THR A 64 -4.19 -10.79 2.55
C THR A 64 -2.94 -10.73 1.67
N ARG A 65 -2.87 -9.79 0.74
CA ARG A 65 -1.73 -9.64 -0.16
C ARG A 65 -0.45 -9.20 0.54
N THR A 66 -0.58 -8.32 1.54
CA THR A 66 0.53 -7.82 2.36
C THR A 66 1.16 -8.94 3.19
N THR A 67 0.33 -9.81 3.76
CA THR A 67 0.76 -10.90 4.66
C THR A 67 1.12 -12.19 3.93
N GLN A 68 0.70 -12.37 2.68
CA GLN A 68 1.13 -13.48 1.84
C GLN A 68 2.58 -13.30 1.36
N GLN A 69 3.24 -14.44 1.11
CA GLN A 69 4.67 -14.56 0.82
C GLN A 69 5.21 -13.74 -0.38
N ALA A 70 4.35 -13.07 -1.16
CA ALA A 70 4.73 -12.33 -2.36
C ALA A 70 5.30 -10.92 -2.12
N GLN A 71 5.28 -10.40 -0.89
CA GLN A 71 5.73 -9.02 -0.61
C GLN A 71 6.71 -8.95 0.59
N LEU A 72 6.26 -9.26 1.81
CA LEU A 72 7.12 -9.22 3.01
C LEU A 72 8.32 -10.17 2.94
N PHE A 73 8.13 -11.31 2.29
CA PHE A 73 9.11 -12.41 2.26
C PHE A 73 9.89 -12.47 0.94
N THR A 74 9.71 -11.49 0.05
CA THR A 74 10.34 -11.47 -1.27
C THR A 74 11.83 -11.16 -1.16
N GLY A 75 12.64 -11.97 -1.86
CA GLY A 75 14.09 -11.76 -1.96
C GLY A 75 14.89 -12.13 -0.70
N LEU A 76 14.31 -12.83 0.28
CA LEU A 76 15.02 -13.29 1.48
C LEU A 76 16.13 -14.31 1.19
N ASN A 77 16.06 -14.99 0.03
CA ASN A 77 17.01 -16.05 -0.37
C ASN A 77 18.03 -15.59 -1.44
N GLY A 78 18.08 -14.30 -1.78
CA GLY A 78 18.96 -13.77 -2.84
C GLY A 78 19.81 -12.59 -2.38
N SER A 79 20.97 -12.38 -3.01
CA SER A 79 21.87 -11.24 -2.79
C SER A 79 21.33 -9.91 -3.35
N ASP A 80 20.13 -9.91 -3.93
CA ASP A 80 19.57 -8.74 -4.58
C ASP A 80 18.98 -7.75 -3.57
N ASN A 81 19.65 -6.60 -3.51
CA ASN A 81 19.23 -5.39 -2.81
C ASN A 81 17.92 -4.81 -3.39
N ASP A 82 17.52 -5.25 -4.58
CA ASP A 82 16.41 -4.70 -5.37
C ASP A 82 15.03 -4.83 -4.69
N ASN A 83 14.90 -5.71 -3.69
CA ASN A 83 13.64 -5.92 -2.97
C ASN A 83 13.60 -5.32 -1.56
N ALA A 84 14.64 -4.56 -1.16
CA ALA A 84 14.69 -3.95 0.16
C ALA A 84 13.54 -2.95 0.39
N PHE A 85 13.18 -2.16 -0.63
CA PHE A 85 12.06 -1.21 -0.55
C PHE A 85 10.72 -1.91 -0.42
N THR A 86 10.46 -2.94 -1.23
CA THR A 86 9.24 -3.75 -1.12
C THR A 86 9.09 -4.28 0.30
N ARG A 87 10.12 -4.94 0.86
CA ARG A 87 10.03 -5.45 2.25
C ARG A 87 9.75 -4.35 3.26
N THR A 88 10.48 -3.23 3.17
CA THR A 88 10.38 -2.14 4.15
C THR A 88 9.01 -1.47 4.12
N PHE A 89 8.51 -1.13 2.93
CA PHE A 89 7.22 -0.45 2.79
C PHE A 89 6.05 -1.41 2.97
N THR A 90 6.18 -2.70 2.64
CA THR A 90 5.17 -3.69 3.02
C THR A 90 5.14 -3.90 4.54
N ALA A 91 6.28 -3.91 5.23
CA ALA A 91 6.31 -3.97 6.70
C ALA A 91 5.64 -2.75 7.33
N LEU A 92 5.88 -1.57 6.75
CA LEU A 92 5.23 -0.33 7.17
C LEU A 92 3.72 -0.33 6.90
N LEU A 93 3.27 -0.84 5.76
CA LEU A 93 1.84 -1.10 5.50
C LEU A 93 1.25 -2.07 6.52
N GLY A 94 2.01 -3.11 6.92
CA GLY A 94 1.64 -4.01 8.00
C GLY A 94 1.38 -3.29 9.33
N ALA A 95 2.16 -2.27 9.67
CA ALA A 95 1.93 -1.45 10.86
C ALA A 95 0.59 -0.69 10.78
N ILE A 96 0.27 -0.08 9.63
CA ILE A 96 -1.03 0.57 9.39
C ILE A 96 -2.20 -0.42 9.58
N LEU A 97 -2.05 -1.64 9.06
CA LEU A 97 -3.07 -2.68 9.20
C LEU A 97 -3.32 -3.04 10.67
N LEU A 98 -2.27 -3.22 11.46
CA LEU A 98 -2.37 -3.54 12.89
C LEU A 98 -2.97 -2.38 13.69
N GLU A 99 -2.58 -1.14 13.40
CA GLU A 99 -3.14 0.05 14.04
C GLU A 99 -4.64 0.17 13.75
N THR A 100 -5.04 -0.01 12.49
CA THR A 100 -6.44 0.04 12.07
C THR A 100 -7.28 -1.06 12.74
N ASP A 101 -6.75 -2.28 12.84
CA ASP A 101 -7.42 -3.42 13.51
C ASP A 101 -7.55 -3.20 15.02
N SER A 102 -6.55 -2.59 15.67
CA SER A 102 -6.61 -2.27 17.10
C SER A 102 -7.59 -1.15 17.46
N SER A 103 -8.03 -0.38 16.47
CA SER A 103 -8.90 0.79 16.65
C SER A 103 -10.40 0.49 16.48
N THR A 104 -10.77 -0.79 16.31
CA THR A 104 -12.16 -1.29 16.30
C THR A 104 -12.59 -1.93 17.61
#